data_AF-N9K6Z4-F1
#
_entry.id   AF-N9K6Z4-F1
#
_cell.length_a   1.000
_cell.length_b   1.000
_cell.length_c   1.000
_cell.angle_alpha   90.00
_cell.angle_beta   90.00
_cell.angle_gamma   90.00
#
_symmetry.space_group_name_H-M   'P 1'
#
loop_
_entity.id
_entity.type
_entity.pdbx_description
1 polymer ?
#
loop_
_entity_poly.entity_id
_entity_poly.type
_entity_poly.pdbx_seq_one_letter_code
_entity_poly.pdbx_strand_id
1 'polypeptide(L)'
;MSFMQINDQVLIDRLNQVADRLFDTSPLAAAIAGTFATVTDDNFDHGGRPEWAGRSVTTLKIYERKGIKFGGVLQASGELRARVVTSNTQDEAMISNNMPYAAAMQFGIKQGASGKTTRGAPIPFGDIPARPYMPMDKDGFLQPEAEQEVFLDVDHYWHKIFTP
;
A
#
# COMPACT_ATOMS: atom_id res chain seq x y z
N MET A 1 0.64 -7.27 -14.15
CA MET A 1 0.99 -5.97 -13.55
C MET A 1 -0.32 -5.36 -13.09
N SER A 2 -0.41 -4.94 -11.84
CA SER A 2 -1.53 -4.15 -11.34
C SER A 2 -1.10 -2.69 -11.32
N PHE A 3 -1.97 -1.78 -11.75
CA PHE A 3 -1.71 -0.34 -11.78
C PHE A 3 -2.77 0.37 -10.93
N MET A 4 -2.38 1.50 -10.34
CA MET A 4 -3.30 2.31 -9.54
C MET A 4 -4.16 3.21 -10.44
N GLN A 5 -5.41 3.42 -10.05
CA GLN A 5 -6.39 4.23 -10.78
C GLN A 5 -7.02 5.28 -9.85
N ILE A 6 -7.17 6.50 -10.37
CA ILE A 6 -7.92 7.60 -9.72
C ILE A 6 -9.37 7.52 -10.21
N ASN A 7 -10.35 7.66 -9.30
CA ASN A 7 -11.77 7.60 -9.66
C ASN A 7 -12.40 8.98 -9.82
N ASP A 8 -11.88 9.98 -9.10
CA ASP A 8 -12.38 11.34 -9.14
C ASP A 8 -11.97 12.06 -10.44
N GLN A 9 -12.96 12.31 -11.30
CA GLN A 9 -12.76 13.01 -12.57
C GLN A 9 -12.26 14.45 -12.37
N VAL A 10 -12.68 15.13 -11.29
CA VAL A 10 -12.22 16.50 -11.00
C VAL A 10 -10.74 16.50 -10.66
N LEU A 11 -10.28 15.49 -9.90
CA LEU A 11 -8.86 15.30 -9.61
C LEU A 11 -8.07 15.03 -10.89
N ILE A 12 -8.56 14.15 -11.76
CA ILE A 12 -7.92 13.83 -13.05
C ILE A 12 -7.77 15.09 -13.92
N ASP A 13 -8.85 15.86 -14.09
CA ASP A 13 -8.84 17.07 -14.91
C ASP A 13 -7.86 18.11 -14.37
N ARG A 14 -7.80 18.25 -13.04
CA ARG A 14 -6.89 19.19 -12.38
C ARG A 14 -5.43 18.77 -12.51
N LEU A 15 -5.13 17.48 -12.35
CA LEU A 15 -3.80 16.92 -12.53
C LEU A 15 -3.27 17.20 -13.95
N ASN A 16 -4.10 16.99 -14.97
CA ASN A 16 -3.73 17.26 -16.37
C ASN A 16 -3.42 18.75 -16.61
N GLN A 17 -4.23 19.67 -16.07
CA GLN A 17 -3.97 21.10 -16.25
C GLN A 17 -2.68 21.56 -15.56
N VAL A 18 -2.36 21.00 -14.39
CA VAL A 18 -1.07 21.23 -13.71
C VAL A 18 0.08 20.71 -14.56
N ALA A 19 -0.04 19.47 -15.06
CA ALA A 19 0.97 18.83 -15.88
C ALA A 19 1.28 19.62 -17.16
N ASP A 20 0.27 20.10 -17.89
CA ASP A 20 0.41 20.89 -19.12
C ASP A 20 1.22 22.19 -18.95
N ARG A 21 1.32 22.68 -17.71
CA ARG A 21 1.99 23.95 -17.38
C ARG A 21 3.30 23.76 -16.63
N LEU A 22 3.61 22.54 -16.22
CA LEU A 22 4.91 22.16 -15.69
C LEU A 22 5.84 21.78 -16.85
N PHE A 23 6.97 22.46 -16.95
CA PHE A 23 8.05 22.05 -17.85
C PHE A 23 8.74 20.75 -17.34
N ASP A 24 8.61 20.48 -16.04
CA ASP A 24 9.08 19.27 -15.36
C ASP A 24 8.07 18.88 -14.27
N THR A 25 7.39 17.77 -14.48
CA THR A 25 6.38 17.17 -13.59
C THR A 25 6.99 16.27 -12.51
N SER A 26 8.30 16.00 -12.56
CA SER A 26 8.99 15.16 -11.56
C SER A 26 8.75 15.62 -10.11
N PRO A 27 8.70 16.93 -9.79
CA PRO A 27 8.42 17.37 -8.42
C PRO A 27 7.01 16.99 -7.92
N LEU A 28 6.00 17.06 -8.80
CA LEU A 28 4.64 16.63 -8.48
C LEU A 28 4.58 15.11 -8.32
N ALA A 29 5.18 14.36 -9.26
CA ALA A 29 5.24 12.91 -9.19
C ALA A 29 5.98 12.43 -7.93
N ALA A 30 7.05 13.11 -7.52
CA ALA A 30 7.77 12.84 -6.29
C ALA A 30 6.93 13.12 -5.03
N ALA A 31 6.13 14.20 -5.02
CA ALA A 31 5.21 14.49 -3.92
C ALA A 31 4.16 13.39 -3.78
N ILE A 32 3.51 13.02 -4.89
CA ILE A 32 2.53 11.93 -4.94
C ILE A 32 3.14 10.60 -4.47
N ALA A 33 4.36 10.27 -4.91
CA ALA A 33 5.06 9.08 -4.45
C ALA A 33 5.36 9.11 -2.93
N GLY A 34 5.68 10.29 -2.39
CA GLY A 34 5.81 10.50 -0.94
C GLY A 34 4.49 10.27 -0.20
N THR A 35 3.41 10.82 -0.72
CA THR A 35 2.04 10.62 -0.21
C THR A 35 1.66 9.13 -0.16
N PHE A 36 1.98 8.36 -1.19
CA PHE A 36 1.74 6.91 -1.18
C PHE A 36 2.48 6.19 -0.05
N ALA A 37 3.73 6.58 0.24
CA ALA A 37 4.48 6.01 1.37
C ALA A 37 3.85 6.39 2.71
N THR A 38 3.50 7.67 2.90
CA THR A 38 2.86 8.16 4.13
C THR A 38 1.54 7.45 4.40
N VAL A 39 0.65 7.37 3.40
CA VAL A 39 -0.64 6.69 3.55
C VAL A 39 -0.47 5.19 3.83
N THR A 40 0.54 4.56 3.22
CA THR A 40 0.88 3.16 3.53
C THR A 40 1.31 3.01 4.99
N ASP A 41 2.15 3.91 5.49
CA ASP A 41 2.58 3.92 6.89
C ASP A 41 1.40 4.15 7.84
N ASP A 42 0.48 5.07 7.51
CA ASP A 42 -0.74 5.30 8.27
C ASP A 42 -1.63 4.05 8.28
N ASN A 43 -1.74 3.33 7.16
CA ASN A 43 -2.45 2.05 7.11
C ASN A 43 -1.81 1.02 8.06
N PHE A 44 -0.48 1.00 8.18
CA PHE A 44 0.20 0.15 9.15
C PHE A 44 -0.09 0.54 10.61
N ASP A 45 -0.17 1.84 10.90
CA ASP A 45 -0.45 2.36 12.25
C ASP A 45 -1.90 2.13 12.68
N HIS A 46 -2.84 2.20 11.73
CA HIS A 46 -4.26 1.91 11.96
C HIS A 46 -4.58 0.40 11.96
N GLY A 47 -3.60 -0.47 11.70
CA GLY A 47 -3.83 -1.91 11.62
C GLY A 47 -4.63 -2.33 10.39
N GLY A 48 -4.54 -1.56 9.30
CA GLY A 48 -5.23 -1.78 8.04
C GLY A 48 -6.42 -0.85 7.80
N ARG A 49 -6.72 -0.62 6.51
CA ARG A 49 -7.95 0.02 6.06
C ARG A 49 -8.54 -0.78 4.88
N PRO A 50 -9.54 -1.65 5.11
CA PRO A 50 -10.19 -1.96 6.39
C PRO A 50 -9.26 -2.66 7.39
N GLU A 51 -9.63 -2.64 8.68
CA GLU A 51 -8.85 -3.25 9.77
C GLU A 51 -8.54 -4.72 9.48
N TRP A 52 -7.30 -5.13 9.73
CA TRP A 52 -6.83 -6.48 9.47
C TRP A 52 -7.40 -7.48 10.47
N ALA A 53 -7.73 -8.66 9.94
CA ALA A 53 -8.11 -9.79 10.78
C ALA A 53 -7.02 -10.11 11.83
N GLY A 54 -7.44 -10.11 13.10
CA GLY A 54 -6.62 -10.46 14.25
C GLY A 54 -6.03 -11.86 14.18
N ARG A 55 -5.10 -12.15 15.09
CA ARG A 55 -4.46 -13.48 15.19
C ARG A 55 -5.39 -14.46 15.91
N SER A 56 -5.33 -15.74 15.51
CA SER A 56 -6.05 -16.79 16.22
C SER A 56 -5.57 -16.91 17.68
N VAL A 57 -6.47 -17.32 18.57
CA VAL A 57 -6.15 -17.58 19.99
C VAL A 57 -4.99 -18.57 20.14
N THR A 58 -4.92 -19.58 19.28
CA THR A 58 -3.82 -20.56 19.25
C THR A 58 -2.48 -19.90 18.94
N THR A 59 -2.44 -18.99 17.97
CA THR A 59 -1.23 -18.25 17.61
C THR A 59 -0.77 -17.35 18.77
N LEU A 60 -1.71 -16.67 19.44
CA LEU A 60 -1.41 -15.82 20.59
C LEU A 60 -0.79 -16.63 21.74
N LYS A 61 -1.35 -17.79 22.09
CA LYS A 61 -0.80 -18.70 23.11
C LYS A 61 0.60 -19.21 22.76
N ILE A 62 0.88 -19.46 21.47
CA ILE A 62 2.22 -19.86 21.01
C ILE A 62 3.21 -18.71 21.22
N TYR A 63 2.81 -17.48 20.91
CA TYR A 63 3.66 -16.30 21.04
C TYR A 63 3.96 -15.99 22.50
N GLU A 64 2.94 -16.05 23.36
CA GLU A 64 3.07 -15.94 24.81
C GLU A 64 4.07 -16.96 25.36
N ARG A 65 3.93 -18.25 25.00
CA ARG A 65 4.88 -19.30 25.41
C ARG A 65 6.30 -19.06 24.91
N LYS A 66 6.46 -18.45 23.73
CA LYS A 66 7.76 -18.14 23.12
C LYS A 66 8.32 -16.78 23.58
N GLY A 67 7.62 -16.04 24.44
CA GLY A 67 8.02 -14.70 24.86
C GLY A 67 8.04 -13.66 23.72
N ILE A 68 7.32 -13.91 22.62
CA ILE A 68 7.28 -13.02 21.45
C ILE A 68 6.33 -11.87 21.77
N LYS A 69 6.89 -10.68 21.99
CA LYS A 69 6.15 -9.42 22.00
C LYS A 69 6.06 -8.88 20.58
N PHE A 70 4.89 -8.40 20.18
CA PHE A 70 4.67 -7.84 18.84
C PHE A 70 3.77 -6.61 18.92
N GLY A 71 4.01 -5.63 18.04
CA GLY A 71 3.30 -4.34 18.05
C GLY A 71 1.91 -4.37 17.42
N GLY A 72 1.52 -5.47 16.78
CA GLY A 72 0.26 -5.60 16.06
C GLY A 72 0.29 -6.65 14.94
N VAL A 73 -0.84 -6.80 14.23
CA VAL A 73 -0.89 -7.62 13.02
C VAL A 73 0.11 -7.06 12.00
N LEU A 74 0.85 -7.93 11.30
CA LEU A 74 1.97 -7.58 10.39
C LEU A 74 3.17 -6.81 11.02
N GLN A 75 3.17 -6.55 12.33
CA GLN A 75 4.24 -5.84 13.04
C GLN A 75 5.15 -6.76 13.89
N ALA A 76 5.33 -8.02 13.47
CA ALA A 76 6.17 -8.95 14.24
C ALA A 76 7.67 -8.65 14.07
N SER A 77 8.12 -8.45 12.83
CA SER A 77 9.49 -8.02 12.50
C SER A 77 9.58 -6.59 11.98
N GLY A 78 8.45 -5.99 11.55
CA GLY A 78 8.43 -4.70 10.87
C GLY A 78 8.94 -4.72 9.42
N GLU A 79 9.52 -5.84 8.95
CA GLU A 79 10.12 -5.94 7.61
C GLU A 79 9.15 -5.62 6.47
N LEU A 80 7.87 -5.98 6.61
CA LEU A 80 6.89 -5.66 5.56
C LEU A 80 6.73 -4.15 5.39
N ARG A 81 6.64 -3.40 6.50
CA ARG A 81 6.56 -1.93 6.49
C ARG A 81 7.88 -1.32 6.01
N ALA A 82 9.00 -1.76 6.57
CA ALA A 82 10.33 -1.23 6.30
C ALA A 82 10.81 -1.40 4.84
N ARG A 83 10.14 -2.25 4.06
CA ARG A 83 10.51 -2.56 2.67
C ARG A 83 9.49 -2.08 1.64
N VAL A 84 8.61 -1.18 2.05
CA VAL A 84 7.87 -0.30 1.13
C VAL A 84 8.89 0.62 0.47
N VAL A 85 8.83 0.70 -0.86
CA VAL A 85 9.72 1.53 -1.67
C VAL A 85 8.89 2.34 -2.65
N THR A 86 9.31 3.57 -2.89
CA THR A 86 8.67 4.45 -3.87
C THR A 86 9.68 4.91 -4.91
N SER A 87 9.18 5.23 -6.09
CA SER A 87 9.97 5.81 -7.17
C SER A 87 9.08 6.73 -8.00
N ASN A 88 9.67 7.62 -8.78
CA ASN A 88 8.94 8.49 -9.68
C ASN A 88 9.74 8.74 -10.96
N THR A 89 9.03 9.11 -12.00
CA THR A 89 9.55 9.69 -13.24
C THR A 89 8.84 11.04 -13.46
N GLN A 90 9.01 11.65 -14.62
CA GLN A 90 8.21 12.83 -14.98
C GLN A 90 6.71 12.51 -15.02
N ASP A 91 6.35 11.33 -15.51
CA ASP A 91 4.95 11.00 -15.83
C ASP A 91 4.34 9.97 -14.87
N GLU A 92 5.13 9.43 -13.95
CA GLU A 92 4.70 8.32 -13.09
C GLU A 92 5.13 8.52 -11.64
N ALA A 93 4.22 8.20 -10.72
CA ALA A 93 4.51 7.99 -9.30
C ALA A 93 4.24 6.52 -8.95
N MET A 94 5.20 5.87 -8.30
CA MET A 94 5.17 4.43 -8.04
C MET A 94 5.36 4.11 -6.56
N ILE A 95 4.67 3.06 -6.10
CA ILE A 95 4.89 2.40 -4.82
C ILE A 95 4.97 0.90 -5.02
N SER A 96 5.86 0.24 -4.27
CA SER A 96 6.09 -1.20 -4.32
C SER A 96 6.55 -1.73 -2.97
N ASN A 97 6.63 -3.06 -2.85
CA ASN A 97 7.18 -3.72 -1.68
C ASN A 97 8.05 -4.89 -2.11
N ASN A 98 9.27 -4.95 -1.60
CA ASN A 98 10.25 -5.96 -2.04
C ASN A 98 10.17 -7.28 -1.22
N MET A 99 9.21 -7.43 -0.30
CA MET A 99 9.05 -8.68 0.44
C MET A 99 8.41 -9.77 -0.44
N PRO A 100 8.92 -11.02 -0.43
CA PRO A 100 8.38 -12.10 -1.26
C PRO A 100 6.94 -12.49 -0.91
N TYR A 101 6.49 -12.18 0.32
CA TYR A 101 5.12 -12.42 0.78
C TYR A 101 4.22 -11.17 0.71
N ALA A 102 4.72 -10.03 0.22
CA ALA A 102 4.00 -8.77 0.15
C ALA A 102 2.63 -8.91 -0.53
N ALA A 103 2.62 -9.46 -1.74
CA ALA A 103 1.40 -9.67 -2.51
C ALA A 103 0.42 -10.61 -1.79
N ALA A 104 0.92 -11.67 -1.15
CA ALA A 104 0.08 -12.58 -0.37
C ALA A 104 -0.54 -11.92 0.86
N MET A 105 0.12 -10.91 1.45
CA MET A 105 -0.48 -10.11 2.53
C MET A 105 -1.47 -9.09 1.97
N GLN A 106 -1.13 -8.36 0.90
CA GLN A 106 -2.01 -7.34 0.29
C GLN A 106 -3.33 -7.97 -0.20
N PHE A 107 -3.24 -9.05 -0.97
CA PHE A 107 -4.39 -9.63 -1.68
C PHE A 107 -4.97 -10.89 -1.03
N GLY A 108 -4.29 -11.43 -0.01
CA GLY A 108 -4.58 -12.75 0.51
C GLY A 108 -4.10 -13.85 -0.43
N ILE A 109 -4.20 -15.11 0.02
CA ILE A 109 -3.80 -16.26 -0.79
C ILE A 109 -4.54 -17.53 -0.33
N LYS A 110 -4.97 -18.36 -1.30
CA LYS A 110 -5.67 -19.62 -1.03
C LYS A 110 -4.73 -20.73 -0.57
N GLN A 111 -5.25 -21.68 0.20
CA GLN A 111 -4.55 -22.89 0.59
C GLN A 111 -3.93 -23.59 -0.63
N GLY A 112 -2.65 -23.94 -0.54
CA GLY A 112 -1.94 -24.65 -1.61
C GLY A 112 -1.60 -23.82 -2.85
N ALA A 113 -1.94 -22.53 -2.89
CA ALA A 113 -1.69 -21.68 -4.06
C ALA A 113 -0.20 -21.41 -4.32
N SER A 114 0.67 -21.59 -3.31
CA SER A 114 2.12 -21.53 -3.44
C SER A 114 2.78 -22.91 -3.59
N GLY A 115 1.99 -23.95 -3.85
CA GLY A 115 2.47 -25.30 -4.09
C GLY A 115 2.33 -26.23 -2.89
N LYS A 116 3.25 -27.19 -2.78
CA LYS A 116 3.22 -28.25 -1.76
C LYS A 116 4.63 -28.47 -1.17
N THR A 117 4.67 -28.87 0.09
CA THR A 117 5.88 -29.35 0.77
C THR A 117 6.38 -30.66 0.14
N THR A 118 7.62 -31.05 0.46
CA THR A 118 8.18 -32.35 0.06
C THR A 118 7.36 -33.56 0.55
N ARG A 119 6.59 -33.40 1.64
CA ARG A 119 5.68 -34.42 2.18
C ARG A 119 4.25 -34.32 1.62
N GLY A 120 4.02 -33.47 0.61
CA GLY A 120 2.73 -33.34 -0.08
C GLY A 120 1.71 -32.40 0.58
N ALA A 121 2.01 -31.84 1.76
CA ALA A 121 1.13 -30.88 2.42
C ALA A 121 1.06 -29.54 1.65
N PRO A 122 -0.09 -28.86 1.57
CA PRO A 122 -0.26 -27.62 0.82
C PRO A 122 0.47 -26.43 1.44
N ILE A 123 0.91 -25.49 0.60
CA ILE A 123 1.52 -24.22 0.99
C ILE A 123 0.72 -23.08 0.33
N PRO A 124 0.13 -22.15 1.10
CA PRO A 124 -0.01 -22.18 2.55
C PRO A 124 -0.89 -23.35 3.02
N PHE A 125 -0.76 -23.72 4.31
CA PHE A 125 -1.49 -24.84 4.92
C PHE A 125 -3.00 -24.59 5.08
N GLY A 126 -3.44 -23.34 4.89
CA GLY A 126 -4.83 -22.91 4.90
C GLY A 126 -4.95 -21.56 4.19
N ASP A 127 -6.18 -21.08 4.01
CA ASP A 127 -6.44 -19.76 3.44
C ASP A 127 -5.84 -18.65 4.33
N ILE A 128 -5.16 -17.69 3.69
CA ILE A 128 -4.65 -16.48 4.34
C ILE A 128 -5.52 -15.31 3.89
N PRO A 129 -6.22 -14.63 4.82
CA PRO A 129 -7.03 -13.47 4.46
C PRO A 129 -6.15 -12.30 4.04
N ALA A 130 -6.69 -11.46 3.15
CA ALA A 130 -6.08 -10.20 2.75
C ALA A 130 -5.92 -9.26 3.96
N ARG A 131 -4.81 -8.55 3.97
CA ARG A 131 -4.44 -7.50 4.91
C ARG A 131 -3.91 -6.34 4.10
N PRO A 132 -4.79 -5.64 3.36
CA PRO A 132 -4.37 -4.56 2.47
C PRO A 132 -3.72 -3.44 3.28
N TYR A 133 -2.53 -3.03 2.85
CA TYR A 133 -1.72 -1.99 3.48
C TYR A 133 -1.29 -0.91 2.48
N MET A 134 -1.23 -1.24 1.18
CA MET A 134 -0.98 -0.27 0.12
C MET A 134 -2.15 0.70 -0.04
N PRO A 135 -1.94 1.91 -0.63
CA PRO A 135 -2.95 2.97 -0.70
C PRO A 135 -3.98 2.71 -1.81
N MET A 136 -4.33 1.45 -2.05
CA MET A 136 -5.21 0.99 -3.11
C MET A 136 -6.01 -0.24 -2.69
N ASP A 137 -7.17 -0.40 -3.33
CA ASP A 137 -7.99 -1.60 -3.20
C ASP A 137 -7.48 -2.77 -4.07
N LYS A 138 -8.24 -3.86 -4.11
CA LYS A 138 -7.90 -5.06 -4.88
C LYS A 138 -7.97 -4.86 -6.40
N ASP A 139 -8.73 -3.87 -6.86
CA ASP A 139 -9.02 -3.59 -8.26
C ASP A 139 -8.07 -2.52 -8.82
N GLY A 140 -7.30 -1.84 -7.95
CA GLY A 140 -6.35 -0.81 -8.35
C GLY A 140 -6.77 0.59 -7.94
N PHE A 141 -7.98 0.80 -7.44
CA PHE A 141 -8.43 2.15 -7.13
C PHE A 141 -7.76 2.66 -5.86
N LEU A 142 -7.36 3.94 -5.88
CA LEU A 142 -6.85 4.58 -4.66
C LEU A 142 -7.87 4.50 -3.54
N GLN A 143 -7.38 4.31 -2.31
CA GLN A 143 -8.24 4.49 -1.14
C GLN A 143 -8.67 5.97 -1.05
N PRO A 144 -9.86 6.28 -0.50
CA PRO A 144 -10.37 7.65 -0.45
C PRO A 144 -9.41 8.65 0.21
N GLU A 145 -8.74 8.24 1.30
CA GLU A 145 -7.77 9.10 1.99
C GLU A 145 -6.53 9.36 1.12
N ALA A 146 -6.08 8.38 0.33
CA ALA A 146 -4.97 8.60 -0.60
C ALA A 146 -5.38 9.53 -1.74
N GLU A 147 -6.59 9.40 -2.25
CA GLU A 147 -7.12 10.29 -3.29
C GLU A 147 -7.20 11.75 -2.80
N GLN A 148 -7.61 11.94 -1.55
CA GLN A 148 -7.63 13.24 -0.90
C GLN A 148 -6.21 13.84 -0.73
N GLU A 149 -5.25 13.07 -0.22
CA GLU A 149 -3.88 13.57 -0.05
C GLU A 149 -3.22 13.89 -1.39
N VAL A 150 -3.45 13.07 -2.42
CA VAL A 150 -3.00 13.36 -3.79
C VAL A 150 -3.64 14.65 -4.34
N PHE A 151 -4.92 14.89 -4.04
CA PHE A 151 -5.56 16.16 -4.40
C PHE A 151 -4.88 17.36 -3.75
N LEU A 152 -4.46 17.25 -2.48
CA LEU A 152 -3.73 18.32 -1.80
C LEU A 152 -2.38 18.61 -2.44
N ASP A 153 -1.64 17.57 -2.85
CA ASP A 153 -0.40 17.72 -3.62
C ASP A 153 -0.68 18.47 -4.93
N VAL A 154 -1.68 18.02 -5.70
CA VAL A 154 -2.04 18.64 -6.99
C VAL A 154 -2.48 20.10 -6.80
N ASP A 155 -3.29 20.40 -5.78
CA ASP A 155 -3.77 21.75 -5.47
C ASP A 155 -2.62 22.69 -5.03
N HIS A 156 -1.66 22.17 -4.26
CA HIS A 156 -0.45 22.90 -3.90
C HIS A 156 0.34 23.34 -5.15
N TYR A 157 0.59 22.41 -6.07
CA TYR A 157 1.30 22.71 -7.31
C TYR A 157 0.49 23.61 -8.25
N TRP A 158 -0.83 23.45 -8.29
CA TRP A 158 -1.73 24.37 -8.99
C TRP A 158 -1.52 25.81 -8.49
N HIS A 159 -1.61 26.02 -7.19
CA HIS A 159 -1.44 27.37 -6.64
C HIS A 159 -0.05 27.93 -6.93
N LYS A 160 0.99 27.11 -6.80
CA LYS A 160 2.38 27.49 -7.09
C LYS A 160 2.60 27.93 -8.54
N ILE A 161 1.88 27.36 -9.51
CA ILE A 161 2.05 27.65 -10.95
C ILE A 161 1.17 28.81 -11.41
N PHE A 162 -0.09 28.83 -10.99
CA PHE A 162 -1.11 29.70 -11.57
C PHE A 162 -1.50 30.90 -10.69
N THR A 163 -1.16 30.87 -9.40
CA THR A 163 -1.41 31.96 -8.45
C THR A 163 -0.18 32.18 -7.57
N PRO A 164 0.93 32.69 -8.15
CA PRO A 164 2.18 32.88 -7.43
C PRO A 164 2.11 33.95 -6.33
#